data_AF-A0A151QZ35-F1
#
_entry.id   AF-A0A151QZ35-F1
#
_cell.length_a   1.000
_cell.length_b   1.000
_cell.length_c   1.000
_cell.angle_alpha   90.00
_cell.angle_beta   90.00
_cell.angle_gamma   90.00
#
_symmetry.space_group_name_H-M   'P 1'
#
loop_
_entity.id
_entity.type
_entity.pdbx_description
1 polymer ?
#
loop_
_entity_poly.entity_id
_entity_poly.type
_entity_poly.pdbx_seq_one_letter_code
_entity_poly.pdbx_strand_id
1 'polypeptide(L)' 'MTCVSHKFIDFSTNCSKIVIINANGVSSPIEGVCTISFSPSLTMPSVLFVPTLNCNLLSISKLTKSYSCVASFYQGEDWQ' A
#
# COMPACT_ATOMS: atom_id res chain seq x y z
N MET A 1 1.51 9.57 -16.97
CA MET A 1 0.22 9.83 -16.31
C MET A 1 -0.65 8.58 -16.44
N THR A 2 -0.55 7.61 -15.53
CA THR A 2 -1.56 6.54 -15.47
C THR A 2 -2.64 6.98 -14.49
N CYS A 3 -3.66 7.62 -15.05
CA CYS A 3 -4.93 7.93 -14.42
C CYS A 3 -5.69 6.64 -14.08
N VAL A 4 -5.23 5.90 -13.07
CA VAL A 4 -5.96 4.75 -12.52
C VAL A 4 -6.77 5.24 -11.31
N SER A 5 -7.75 6.13 -11.54
CA SER A 5 -8.47 6.78 -10.43
C SER A 5 -9.56 5.91 -9.80
N HIS A 6 -9.97 4.80 -10.42
CA HIS A 6 -11.08 3.97 -9.91
C HIS A 6 -10.72 3.16 -8.66
N LYS A 7 -9.43 3.00 -8.36
CA LYS A 7 -8.97 2.22 -7.20
C LYS A 7 -8.82 3.05 -5.94
N PHE A 8 -8.60 4.36 -6.09
CA PHE A 8 -8.42 5.29 -4.98
C PHE A 8 -9.75 5.92 -4.63
N ILE A 9 -10.21 5.65 -3.41
CA ILE A 9 -11.43 6.17 -2.82
C ILE A 9 -11.02 7.17 -1.73
N ASP A 10 -11.74 8.28 -1.59
CA ASP A 10 -11.53 9.30 -0.55
C ASP A 10 -10.08 9.81 -0.45
N PHE A 11 -9.48 10.10 -1.61
CA PHE A 11 -8.12 10.64 -1.65
C PHE A 11 -8.06 12.02 -1.00
N SER A 12 -7.23 12.16 0.02
CA SER A 12 -6.99 13.42 0.73
C SER A 12 -5.51 13.76 0.66
N THR A 13 -5.20 14.97 0.21
CA THR A 13 -3.85 15.52 0.30
C THR A 13 -3.60 15.95 1.74
N ASN A 14 -2.61 15.33 2.39
CA ASN A 14 -2.22 15.75 3.73
C ASN A 14 -1.15 16.85 3.61
N CYS A 15 -1.48 18.06 4.04
CA CYS A 15 -0.60 19.23 3.96
C CYS A 15 0.57 19.19 4.98
N SER A 16 0.64 18.17 5.84
CA SER A 16 1.76 17.97 6.76
C SER A 16 2.89 17.21 6.06
N LYS A 17 4.12 17.76 6.12
CA LYS A 17 5.33 17.19 5.51
C LYS A 17 5.78 15.93 6.26
N ILE A 18 5.05 14.84 6.08
CA ILE A 18 5.40 13.52 6.63
C ILE A 18 6.14 12.74 5.55
N VAL A 19 7.25 12.11 5.94
CA VAL A 19 8.05 11.25 5.08
C VAL A 19 8.11 9.85 5.66
N ILE A 20 8.23 8.85 4.80
CA ILE A 20 8.64 7.49 5.20
C ILE A 20 10.12 7.31 4.85
N ILE A 21 10.79 6.42 5.57
CA ILE A 21 12.17 6.00 5.26
C ILE A 21 12.11 4.54 4.87
N ASN A 22 12.58 4.20 3.67
CA ASN A 22 12.60 2.82 3.21
C ASN A 22 13.81 2.05 3.78
N ALA A 23 13.89 0.74 3.51
CA ALA A 23 14.98 -0.10 4.00
C ALA A 23 16.38 0.31 3.48
N ASN A 24 16.44 1.10 2.39
CA ASN A 24 17.68 1.65 1.84
C ASN A 24 18.05 3.00 2.47
N GLY A 25 17.29 3.48 3.47
CA GLY A 25 17.51 4.78 4.11
C GLY A 25 17.03 5.98 3.28
N VAL A 26 16.33 5.75 2.16
CA VAL A 26 15.83 6.83 1.30
C VAL A 26 14.54 7.39 1.88
N SER A 27 14.49 8.72 1.98
CA SER A 27 13.30 9.47 2.42
C SER A 27 12.34 9.70 1.26
N SER A 28 11.08 9.37 1.47
CA SER A 28 10.01 9.45 0.47
C SER A 28 8.82 10.24 1.03
N PRO A 29 8.38 11.33 0.37
CA PRO A 29 7.25 12.13 0.84
C PRO A 29 5.92 11.39 0.67
N ILE A 30 5.06 11.51 1.68
CA ILE A 30 3.66 11.10 1.58
C ILE A 30 2.89 12.25 0.94
N GLU A 31 2.28 12.02 -0.21
CA GLU A 31 1.51 13.04 -0.95
C GLU A 31 0.00 12.97 -0.66
N GLY A 32 -0.45 11.88 -0.06
CA GLY A 32 -1.84 11.75 0.35
C GLY A 32 -2.13 10.49 1.14
N VAL A 33 -3.37 10.44 1.63
CA VAL A 33 -3.95 9.26 2.26
C VAL A 33 -5.24 8.94 1.52
N CYS A 34 -5.50 7.66 1.32
CA CYS A 34 -6.67 7.20 0.57
C CYS A 34 -7.15 5.85 1.08
N THR A 35 -8.32 5.44 0.60
CA THR A 35 -8.80 4.07 0.67
C THR A 35 -8.54 3.40 -0.67
N ILE A 36 -8.07 2.15 -0.66
CA ILE A 36 -7.89 1.36 -1.88
C ILE A 36 -8.82 0.16 -1.85
N SER A 37 -9.66 0.00 -2.88
CA SER A 37 -10.41 -1.24 -3.11
C SER A 37 -9.68 -2.13 -4.11
N PHE A 38 -9.23 -3.30 -3.67
CA PHE A 38 -8.61 -4.33 -4.51
C PHE A 38 -9.66 -5.26 -5.12
N SER A 39 -10.73 -5.54 -4.36
CA SER A 39 -11.90 -6.30 -4.77
C SER A 39 -13.12 -5.88 -3.92
N PRO A 40 -14.36 -6.29 -4.27
CA PRO A 40 -15.54 -5.96 -3.47
C PRO A 40 -15.46 -6.40 -2.00
N SER A 41 -14.66 -7.43 -1.69
CA SER A 41 -14.44 -7.94 -0.33
C SER A 41 -13.11 -7.51 0.29
N LEU A 42 -12.24 -6.82 -0.46
CA LEU A 42 -10.90 -6.40 -0.01
C LEU A 42 -10.71 -4.91 -0.26
N THR A 43 -10.90 -4.12 0.80
CA THR A 43 -10.81 -2.67 0.82
C THR A 43 -9.95 -2.21 2.01
N MET A 44 -8.87 -1.49 1.71
CA MET A 44 -7.90 -1.04 2.69
C MET A 44 -8.04 0.47 2.91
N PRO A 45 -8.54 0.91 4.08
CA PRO A 45 -8.54 2.33 4.43
C PRO A 45 -7.16 2.79 4.90
N SER A 46 -6.94 4.11 4.86
CA SER A 46 -5.73 4.77 5.37
C SER A 46 -4.44 4.26 4.72
N VAL A 47 -4.44 4.14 3.39
CA VAL A 47 -3.26 3.82 2.57
C VAL A 47 -2.51 5.10 2.25
N LEU A 48 -1.19 5.05 2.40
CA LEU A 48 -0.30 6.16 2.08
C LEU A 48 -0.03 6.19 0.58
N PHE A 49 -0.27 7.34 -0.05
CA PHE A 49 0.14 7.58 -1.42
C PHE A 49 1.55 8.19 -1.43
N VAL A 50 2.51 7.42 -1.95
CA VAL A 50 3.94 7.75 -1.95
C VAL A 50 4.49 7.50 -3.36
N PRO A 51 4.39 8.47 -4.28
CA PRO A 51 4.72 8.24 -5.70
C PRO A 51 6.21 8.01 -5.97
N THR A 52 7.07 8.30 -4.98
CA THR A 52 8.51 8.05 -5.06
C THR A 52 8.88 6.59 -4.77
N LEU A 53 7.95 5.77 -4.27
CA LEU A 53 8.17 4.33 -4.13
C LEU A 53 7.90 3.63 -5.47
N ASN A 54 8.90 2.88 -5.95
CA ASN A 54 8.81 2.13 -7.19
C ASN A 54 7.92 0.88 -7.09
N CYS A 55 7.44 0.54 -5.90
CA CYS A 55 6.57 -0.60 -5.64
C CYS A 55 5.52 -0.27 -4.58
N ASN A 56 4.39 -0.98 -4.64
CA ASN A 56 3.37 -0.91 -3.61
C ASN A 56 3.78 -1.81 -2.44
N LEU A 57 3.63 -1.31 -1.22
CA LEU A 57 3.87 -2.08 0.00
C LEU A 57 2.54 -2.37 0.67
N LEU A 58 2.35 -3.63 1.04
CA LEU A 58 1.18 -4.08 1.77
C LEU A 58 1.62 -4.72 3.08
N SER A 59 1.05 -4.23 4.18
CA SER A 59 1.30 -4.82 5.49
C SER A 59 0.51 -6.11 5.63
N ILE A 60 1.23 -7.25 5.68
CA ILE A 60 0.63 -8.56 5.99
C ILE A 60 -0.08 -8.51 7.35
N SER A 61 0.53 -7.91 8.37
CA SER A 61 -0.07 -7.83 9.69
C SER A 61 -1.34 -6.99 9.73
N LYS A 62 -1.45 -5.94 8.88
CA LYS A 62 -2.71 -5.19 8.73
C LYS A 62 -3.78 -6.06 8.07
N LEU A 63 -3.44 -6.77 6.99
CA LEU A 63 -4.38 -7.67 6.31
C LEU A 63 -4.91 -8.77 7.23
N THR A 64 -4.02 -9.51 7.89
CA THR A 64 -4.41 -10.66 8.72
C THR A 64 -5.28 -10.24 9.90
N LYS A 65 -5.04 -9.05 10.47
CA LYS A 65 -5.88 -8.47 11.54
C LYS A 65 -7.22 -7.97 11.02
N SER A 66 -7.26 -7.29 9.87
CA SER A 66 -8.48 -6.69 9.32
C SER A 66 -9.44 -7.73 8.74
N TYR A 67 -8.93 -8.83 8.18
CA TYR A 67 -9.73 -9.83 7.48
C TYR A 67 -9.81 -11.18 8.17
N SER A 68 -9.23 -11.31 9.38
CA SER A 68 -9.15 -12.58 10.10
C SER A 68 -8.60 -13.73 9.23
N CYS A 69 -7.61 -13.41 8.39
CA CYS A 69 -6.97 -14.37 7.49
C CYS A 69 -5.53 -14.68 7.94
N VAL A 70 -4.96 -15.72 7.35
CA VAL A 70 -3.56 -16.11 7.56
C VAL A 70 -2.75 -15.90 6.28
N ALA A 71 -1.48 -15.57 6.43
CA ALA A 71 -0.53 -15.53 5.32
C ALA A 71 0.24 -16.85 5.27
N SER A 72 0.15 -17.56 4.15
CA SER A 72 0.92 -18.76 3.88
C SER A 72 2.06 -18.43 2.92
N PHE A 73 3.28 -18.79 3.29
CA PHE A 73 4.47 -18.63 2.45
C PHE A 73 4.89 -19.99 1.92
N TYR A 74 4.95 -20.13 0.61
CA TYR A 74 5.39 -21.35 -0.05
C TYR A 74 6.80 -21.10 -0.62
N GLN A 75 7.69 -22.07 -0.48
CA GLN A 75 8.95 -22.05 -1.23
C GLN A 75 8.60 -22.21 -2.71
N GLY A 76 9.12 -21.32 -3.56
CA GLY A 76 8.98 -21.49 -5.00
C GLY A 76 9.67 -22.79 -5.42
N GLU A 77 9.04 -23.57 -6.29
CA GLU A 77 9.76 -24.62 -7.01
C GLU A 77 10.97 -23.97 -7.70
N ASP A 78 12.15 -24.56 -7.52
CA ASP A 78 13.37 -24.12 -8.19
C ASP A 78 13.09 -24.01 -9.69
N TRP A 79 13.22 -22.80 -10.25
CA TRP A 79 13.18 -22.59 -11.69
C TRP A 79 14.44 -23.22 -12.32
N GLN A 80 14.43 -24.55 -12.51
CA GLN A 80 15.37 -25.27 -13.38
C GLN A 80 15.00 -25.09 -14.85
#